data_AF-A0A7S2Z1R4-F1
#
_entry.id   AF-A0A7S2Z1R4-F1
#
_cell.length_a   1.000
_cell.length_b   1.000
_cell.length_c   1.000
_cell.angle_alpha   90.00
_cell.angle_beta   90.00
_cell.angle_gamma   90.00
#
_symmetry.space_group_name_H-M   'P 1'
#
loop_
_entity.id
_entity.type
_entity.pdbx_description
1 polymer ?
#
loop_
_entity_poly.entity_id
_entity_poly.type
_entity_poly.pdbx_seq_one_letter_code
_entity_poly.pdbx_strand_id
1 'polypeptide(L)'
;RSSSEGLKVACKKFQEAAGVFAYMKEHVSMRTDAPHPLDISPDAAKMLEQLMLAQAQECVYEKAMNEGKSEGVSARLGKQCFLFYTEVVSIINGSPLSSYMDKSWTNHLKSKCLYFDAETQMLMAEAERKKDESQIGSRIARLRHADLKAKECEKIAKNANKFIAEASKNLSQQVAAKLTKAVKDNETVYLERVPPYEQVAAISEAAMVKSVQPQNLNKTSVEVFEGLVPDSSAKVVSKYTELVDDLIKGEKRKLAKATDEARAKLKELELPDLLLAMEPREGRLLETILAEQLREKIAEVNSYGGVKHCYELAQELQGLRNVG
;
A
#
# COMPACT_ATOMS: atom_id res chain seq x y z
N ARG A 1 20.96 -18.28 13.05
CA ARG A 1 20.81 -17.56 14.33
C ARG A 1 21.86 -17.98 15.37
N SER A 2 22.92 -18.70 15.00
CA SER A 2 23.94 -19.21 15.94
C SER A 2 25.03 -18.21 16.34
N SER A 3 25.03 -17.00 15.76
CA SER A 3 25.96 -15.92 16.11
C SER A 3 25.19 -14.63 16.40
N SER A 4 25.76 -13.76 17.25
CA SER A 4 25.15 -12.46 17.60
C SER A 4 24.92 -11.58 16.37
N GLU A 5 25.86 -11.56 15.43
CA GLU A 5 25.70 -10.84 14.17
C GLU A 5 24.59 -11.44 13.30
N GLY A 6 24.50 -12.77 13.23
CA GLY A 6 23.42 -13.45 12.52
C GLY A 6 22.03 -13.13 13.10
N LEU A 7 21.92 -12.95 14.42
CA LEU A 7 20.68 -12.53 15.09
C LEU A 7 20.32 -11.08 14.75
N LYS A 8 21.32 -10.18 14.71
CA LYS A 8 21.12 -8.78 14.33
C LYS A 8 20.65 -8.64 12.88
N VAL A 9 21.27 -9.37 11.96
CA VAL A 9 20.88 -9.39 10.55
C VAL A 9 19.49 -9.98 10.37
N ALA A 10 19.18 -11.11 11.02
CA ALA A 10 17.85 -11.72 10.98
C ALA A 10 16.77 -10.76 11.52
N CYS A 11 17.01 -10.14 12.68
CA CYS A 11 16.10 -9.16 13.27
C CYS A 11 15.83 -7.99 12.32
N LYS A 12 16.86 -7.44 11.67
CA LYS A 12 16.71 -6.38 10.67
C LYS A 12 15.83 -6.85 9.49
N LYS A 13 16.09 -8.04 8.96
CA LYS A 13 15.35 -8.59 7.82
C LYS A 13 13.88 -8.86 8.15
N PHE A 14 13.58 -9.34 9.35
CA PHE A 14 12.20 -9.50 9.80
C PHE A 14 11.48 -8.16 9.96
N GLN A 15 12.14 -7.12 10.49
CA GLN A 15 11.53 -5.78 10.57
C GLN A 15 11.28 -5.16 9.18
N GLU A 16 12.19 -5.37 8.22
CA GLU A 16 12.01 -4.98 6.83
C GLU A 16 10.83 -5.73 6.18
N ALA A 17 10.71 -7.04 6.40
CA ALA A 17 9.60 -7.85 5.92
C ALA A 17 8.25 -7.43 6.53
N ALA A 18 8.22 -7.11 7.83
CA ALA A 18 7.05 -6.53 8.47
C ALA A 18 6.61 -5.22 7.79
N GLY A 19 7.59 -4.37 7.41
CA GLY A 19 7.34 -3.15 6.64
C GLY A 19 6.74 -3.39 5.26
N VAL A 20 7.22 -4.43 4.55
CA VAL A 20 6.64 -4.83 3.26
C VAL A 20 5.20 -5.27 3.41
N PHE A 21 4.88 -6.11 4.40
CA PHE A 21 3.51 -6.57 4.62
C PHE A 21 2.58 -5.46 5.09
N ALA A 22 3.07 -4.52 5.91
CA ALA A 22 2.32 -3.31 6.26
C ALA A 22 2.00 -2.47 5.01
N TYR A 23 2.97 -2.25 4.12
CA TYR A 23 2.77 -1.55 2.86
C TYR A 23 1.79 -2.31 1.94
N MET A 24 1.93 -3.63 1.83
CA MET A 24 1.05 -4.49 1.03
C MET A 24 -0.40 -4.35 1.49
N LYS A 25 -0.64 -4.39 2.81
CA LYS A 25 -1.97 -4.22 3.42
C LYS A 25 -2.62 -2.90 3.02
N GLU A 26 -1.85 -1.81 3.05
CA GLU A 26 -2.36 -0.45 2.81
C GLU A 26 -2.52 -0.11 1.32
N HIS A 27 -1.64 -0.63 0.45
CA HIS A 27 -1.56 -0.18 -0.95
C HIS A 27 -1.95 -1.24 -1.99
N VAL A 28 -1.80 -2.53 -1.68
CA VAL A 28 -2.02 -3.64 -2.61
C VAL A 28 -3.33 -4.34 -2.28
N SER A 29 -3.46 -4.84 -1.04
CA SER A 29 -4.61 -5.66 -0.60
C SER A 29 -5.97 -4.98 -0.79
N MET A 30 -6.02 -3.65 -0.72
CA MET A 30 -7.26 -2.87 -0.92
C MET A 30 -7.56 -2.54 -2.38
N ARG A 31 -6.61 -2.74 -3.30
CA ARG A 31 -6.69 -2.33 -4.72
C ARG A 31 -6.67 -3.52 -5.68
N THR A 32 -6.57 -4.74 -5.16
CA THR A 32 -6.61 -5.96 -5.97
C THR A 32 -8.02 -6.15 -6.52
N ASP A 33 -8.15 -6.18 -7.85
CA ASP A 33 -9.40 -6.51 -8.52
C ASP A 33 -9.75 -8.00 -8.36
N ALA A 34 -11.01 -8.35 -8.59
CA ALA A 34 -11.45 -9.74 -8.52
C ALA A 34 -10.74 -10.64 -9.56
N PRO A 35 -10.41 -11.90 -9.21
CA PRO A 35 -10.61 -12.56 -7.92
C PRO A 35 -9.65 -12.03 -6.85
N HIS A 36 -10.03 -12.10 -5.57
CA HIS A 36 -9.20 -11.68 -4.44
C HIS A 36 -8.50 -12.89 -3.81
N PRO A 37 -7.22 -13.18 -4.13
CA PRO A 37 -6.45 -14.21 -3.47
C PRO A 37 -6.38 -13.97 -1.95
N LEU A 38 -6.48 -15.06 -1.18
CA LEU A 38 -6.46 -15.00 0.29
C LEU A 38 -5.09 -14.59 0.84
N ASP A 39 -3.99 -14.92 0.15
CA ASP A 39 -2.60 -14.65 0.55
C ASP A 39 -2.24 -13.16 0.50
N ILE A 40 -2.90 -12.38 -0.36
CA ILE A 40 -2.75 -10.91 -0.43
C ILE A 40 -3.91 -10.17 0.24
N SER A 41 -4.80 -10.87 0.93
CA SER A 41 -5.90 -10.24 1.67
C SER A 41 -5.36 -9.33 2.79
N PRO A 42 -6.13 -8.32 3.25
CA PRO A 42 -5.72 -7.47 4.37
C PRO A 42 -5.42 -8.26 5.65
N ASP A 43 -6.17 -9.33 5.91
CA ASP A 43 -5.97 -10.22 7.06
C ASP A 43 -4.67 -11.00 6.93
N ALA A 44 -4.35 -11.54 5.75
CA ALA A 44 -3.09 -12.23 5.50
C ALA A 44 -1.90 -11.28 5.64
N ALA A 45 -2.01 -10.06 5.10
CA ALA A 45 -0.99 -9.04 5.21
C ALA A 45 -0.74 -8.64 6.67
N LYS A 46 -1.80 -8.39 7.45
CA LYS A 46 -1.69 -8.08 8.89
C LYS A 46 -1.14 -9.26 9.69
N MET A 47 -1.56 -10.49 9.39
CA MET A 47 -1.04 -11.71 10.02
C MET A 47 0.47 -11.85 9.79
N LEU A 48 0.91 -11.71 8.53
CA LEU A 48 2.32 -11.81 8.15
C LEU A 48 3.15 -10.67 8.74
N GLU A 49 2.63 -9.44 8.76
CA GLU A 49 3.24 -8.29 9.43
C GLU A 49 3.53 -8.62 10.91
N GLN A 50 2.53 -9.10 11.65
CA GLN A 50 2.69 -9.45 13.06
C GLN A 50 3.60 -10.66 13.27
N LEU A 51 3.57 -11.66 12.38
CA LEU A 51 4.45 -12.81 12.45
C LEU A 51 5.92 -12.41 12.29
N MET A 52 6.20 -11.51 11.35
CA MET A 52 7.56 -10.98 11.16
C MET A 52 8.02 -10.20 12.39
N LEU A 53 7.15 -9.39 13.02
CA LEU A 53 7.49 -8.72 14.28
C LEU A 53 7.75 -9.70 15.44
N ALA A 54 6.95 -10.76 15.55
CA ALA A 54 7.16 -11.81 16.55
C ALA A 54 8.55 -12.46 16.40
N GLN A 55 8.92 -12.82 15.17
CA GLN A 55 10.22 -13.43 14.86
C GLN A 55 11.39 -12.44 15.01
N ALA A 56 11.17 -11.15 14.73
CA ALA A 56 12.17 -10.12 15.00
C ALA A 56 12.42 -9.97 16.51
N GLN A 57 11.35 -9.93 17.31
CA GLN A 57 11.44 -9.86 18.77
C GLN A 57 12.10 -11.11 19.35
N GLU A 58 11.81 -12.30 18.80
CA GLU A 58 12.50 -13.56 19.17
C GLU A 58 14.00 -13.46 18.92
N CYS A 59 14.45 -12.85 17.81
CA CYS A 59 15.88 -12.63 17.58
C CYS A 59 16.52 -11.71 18.64
N VAL A 60 15.79 -10.67 19.09
CA VAL A 60 16.25 -9.79 20.17
C VAL A 60 16.33 -10.55 21.50
N TYR A 61 15.34 -11.38 21.79
CA TYR A 61 15.32 -12.24 22.96
C TYR A 61 16.48 -13.24 22.96
N GLU A 62 16.67 -14.01 21.88
CA GLU A 62 17.78 -14.97 21.72
C GLU A 62 19.13 -14.27 21.89
N LYS A 63 19.27 -13.06 21.33
CA LYS A 63 20.49 -12.25 21.48
C LYS A 63 20.72 -11.82 22.94
N ALA A 64 19.68 -11.37 23.64
CA ALA A 64 19.78 -10.99 25.04
C ALA A 64 20.17 -12.18 25.94
N MET A 65 19.63 -13.36 25.66
CA MET A 65 20.01 -14.60 26.35
C MET A 65 21.47 -14.98 26.08
N ASN A 66 21.93 -14.90 24.83
CA ASN A 66 23.32 -15.19 24.46
C ASN A 66 24.33 -14.19 25.05
N GLU A 67 23.92 -12.94 25.25
CA GLU A 67 24.73 -11.89 25.89
C GLU A 67 24.67 -11.92 27.42
N GLY A 68 23.99 -12.90 28.02
CA GLY A 68 23.90 -13.04 29.48
C GLY A 68 23.16 -11.89 30.16
N LYS A 69 22.15 -11.30 29.49
CA LYS A 69 21.25 -10.33 30.14
C LYS A 69 20.50 -11.00 31.31
N SER A 70 20.13 -10.21 32.30
CA SER A 70 19.45 -10.73 33.50
C SER A 70 18.13 -11.39 33.15
N GLU A 71 17.73 -12.41 33.93
CA GLU A 71 16.50 -13.16 33.71
C GLU A 71 15.28 -12.25 33.70
N GLY A 72 15.29 -11.18 34.52
CA GLY A 72 14.22 -10.19 34.53
C GLY A 72 14.10 -9.44 33.20
N VAL A 73 15.22 -9.04 32.57
CA VAL A 73 15.18 -8.40 31.25
C VAL A 73 14.73 -9.38 30.18
N SER A 74 15.27 -10.60 30.17
CA SER A 74 14.89 -11.64 29.23
C SER A 74 13.41 -12.04 29.33
N ALA A 75 12.86 -12.09 30.55
CA ALA A 75 11.43 -12.35 30.78
C ALA A 75 10.54 -11.28 30.14
N ARG A 76 10.91 -9.99 30.23
CA ARG A 76 10.15 -8.90 29.62
C ARG A 76 10.20 -8.93 28.09
N LEU A 77 11.36 -9.27 27.53
CA LEU A 77 11.53 -9.42 26.08
C LEU A 77 10.73 -10.62 25.55
N GLY A 78 10.80 -11.77 26.22
CA GLY A 78 10.02 -12.96 25.87
C GLY A 78 8.52 -12.76 26.08
N LYS A 79 8.11 -11.92 27.05
CA LYS A 79 6.70 -11.58 27.24
C LYS A 79 6.15 -10.88 26.02
N GLN A 80 6.93 -10.00 25.39
CA GLN A 80 6.55 -9.40 24.12
C GLN A 80 6.46 -10.42 22.98
N CYS A 81 7.37 -11.42 22.91
CA CYS A 81 7.25 -12.52 21.94
C CYS A 81 5.92 -13.26 22.10
N PHE A 82 5.54 -13.61 23.33
CA PHE A 82 4.26 -14.24 23.63
C PHE A 82 3.08 -13.41 23.12
N LEU A 83 3.07 -12.10 23.37
CA LEU A 83 2.00 -11.21 22.95
C LEU A 83 1.87 -11.15 21.42
N PHE A 84 2.99 -10.95 20.70
CA PHE A 84 2.98 -10.94 19.24
C PHE A 84 2.50 -12.27 18.65
N TYR A 85 2.99 -13.41 19.14
CA TYR A 85 2.51 -14.71 18.64
C TYR A 85 1.03 -14.95 18.95
N THR A 86 0.55 -14.47 20.11
CA THR A 86 -0.87 -14.55 20.47
C THR A 86 -1.74 -13.72 19.53
N GLU A 87 -1.30 -12.51 19.16
CA GLU A 87 -1.99 -11.68 18.16
C GLU A 87 -2.05 -12.39 16.80
N VAL A 88 -0.95 -13.00 16.35
CA VAL A 88 -0.92 -13.77 15.09
C VAL A 88 -1.95 -14.91 15.11
N VAL A 89 -1.97 -15.71 16.18
CA VAL A 89 -2.94 -16.81 16.33
C VAL A 89 -4.38 -16.27 16.36
N SER A 90 -4.62 -15.13 16.99
CA SER A 90 -5.93 -14.48 17.01
C SER A 90 -6.39 -14.07 15.61
N ILE A 91 -5.51 -13.46 14.80
CA ILE A 91 -5.82 -13.05 13.43
C ILE A 91 -6.15 -14.27 12.56
N ILE A 92 -5.38 -15.36 12.69
CA ILE A 92 -5.64 -16.61 11.93
C ILE A 92 -7.01 -17.18 12.29
N ASN A 93 -7.34 -17.27 13.58
CA ASN A 93 -8.62 -17.84 14.03
C ASN A 93 -9.81 -16.94 13.71
N GLY A 94 -9.61 -15.62 13.61
CA GLY A 94 -10.65 -14.64 13.31
C GLY A 94 -10.92 -14.44 11.82
N SER A 95 -10.21 -15.12 10.92
CA SER A 95 -10.27 -14.93 9.48
C SER A 95 -10.41 -16.25 8.71
N PRO A 96 -10.73 -16.21 7.39
CA PRO A 96 -10.73 -17.40 6.54
C PRO A 96 -9.37 -18.13 6.45
N LEU A 97 -8.30 -17.52 6.96
CA LEU A 97 -6.97 -18.11 7.03
C LEU A 97 -6.92 -19.39 7.88
N SER A 98 -7.79 -19.51 8.88
CA SER A 98 -7.89 -20.70 9.74
C SER A 98 -8.09 -22.00 8.96
N SER A 99 -8.85 -21.96 7.87
CA SER A 99 -9.11 -23.11 6.98
C SER A 99 -8.08 -23.25 5.85
N TYR A 100 -7.37 -22.16 5.54
CA TYR A 100 -6.40 -22.11 4.45
C TYR A 100 -4.99 -22.55 4.89
N MET A 101 -4.61 -22.22 6.11
CA MET A 101 -3.27 -22.49 6.64
C MET A 101 -3.09 -23.96 7.04
N ASP A 102 -1.91 -24.50 6.72
CA ASP A 102 -1.56 -25.86 7.12
C ASP A 102 -1.57 -26.01 8.66
N LYS A 103 -2.06 -27.15 9.15
CA LYS A 103 -2.15 -27.42 10.60
C LYS A 103 -0.80 -27.35 11.30
N SER A 104 0.30 -27.71 10.63
CA SER A 104 1.66 -27.63 11.18
C SER A 104 2.05 -26.20 11.54
N TRP A 105 1.65 -25.20 10.75
CA TRP A 105 1.87 -23.78 11.04
C TRP A 105 1.09 -23.35 12.27
N THR A 106 -0.19 -23.68 12.34
CA THR A 106 -1.03 -23.38 13.50
C THR A 106 -0.48 -24.04 14.76
N ASN A 107 -0.01 -25.29 14.68
CA ASN A 107 0.64 -25.98 15.80
C ASN A 107 1.97 -25.32 16.18
N HIS A 108 2.77 -24.86 15.21
CA HIS A 108 4.02 -24.16 15.47
C HIS A 108 3.78 -22.84 16.22
N LEU A 109 2.85 -22.02 15.75
CA LEU A 109 2.51 -20.74 16.36
C LEU A 109 1.95 -20.92 17.77
N LYS A 110 1.00 -21.86 17.95
CA LYS A 110 0.48 -22.19 19.29
C LYS A 110 1.57 -22.70 20.23
N SER A 111 2.49 -23.52 19.73
CA SER A 111 3.64 -23.98 20.51
C SER A 111 4.55 -22.82 20.89
N LYS A 112 4.80 -21.86 19.99
CA LYS A 112 5.57 -20.63 20.30
C LYS A 112 4.90 -19.79 21.38
N CYS A 113 3.57 -19.60 21.34
CA CYS A 113 2.84 -18.91 22.41
C CYS A 113 3.07 -19.60 23.76
N LEU A 114 2.81 -20.91 23.84
CA LEU A 114 2.92 -21.66 25.09
C LEU A 114 4.36 -21.73 25.61
N TYR A 115 5.33 -21.86 24.70
CA TYR A 115 6.75 -21.85 25.01
C TYR A 115 7.16 -20.53 25.68
N PHE A 116 6.85 -19.39 25.05
CA PHE A 116 7.21 -18.09 25.62
C PHE A 116 6.41 -17.75 26.89
N ASP A 117 5.15 -18.20 27.02
CA ASP A 117 4.41 -18.04 28.29
C ASP A 117 5.10 -18.80 29.43
N ALA A 118 5.46 -20.07 29.20
CA ALA A 118 6.15 -20.88 30.20
C ALA A 118 7.57 -20.36 30.52
N GLU A 119 8.38 -20.07 29.49
CA GLU A 119 9.77 -19.66 29.66
C GLU A 119 9.89 -18.31 30.38
N THR A 120 9.03 -17.34 30.05
CA THR A 120 9.07 -16.01 30.68
C THR A 120 8.66 -16.05 32.15
N GLN A 121 7.70 -16.90 32.52
CA GLN A 121 7.32 -17.11 33.92
C GLN A 121 8.43 -17.81 34.71
N MET A 122 9.11 -18.79 34.11
CA MET A 122 10.28 -19.43 34.69
C MET A 122 11.44 -18.43 34.90
N LEU A 123 11.73 -17.59 33.91
CA LEU A 123 12.76 -16.57 34.01
C LEU A 123 12.41 -15.52 35.07
N MET A 124 11.16 -15.06 35.13
CA MET A 124 10.73 -14.11 36.16
C MET A 124 10.82 -14.72 37.56
N ALA A 125 10.46 -15.99 37.74
CA ALA A 125 10.61 -16.68 39.03
C ALA A 125 12.09 -16.78 39.48
N GLU A 126 13.03 -16.90 38.53
CA GLU A 126 14.47 -16.86 38.83
C GLU A 126 14.95 -15.44 39.14
N ALA A 127 14.44 -14.44 38.42
CA ALA A 127 14.76 -13.04 38.68
C ALA A 127 14.30 -12.61 40.09
N GLU A 128 13.09 -13.02 40.48
CA GLU A 128 12.53 -12.81 41.82
C GLU A 128 13.39 -13.52 42.87
N ARG A 129 13.80 -14.78 42.63
CA ARG A 129 14.71 -15.50 43.52
C ARG A 129 16.01 -14.74 43.78
N LYS A 130 16.65 -14.25 42.73
CA LYS A 130 17.94 -13.54 42.84
C LYS A 130 17.82 -12.22 43.58
N LYS A 131 16.63 -11.60 43.54
CA LYS A 131 16.35 -10.34 44.23
C LYS A 131 16.03 -10.57 45.70
N ASP A 132 15.19 -11.57 45.98
CA ASP A 132 14.76 -11.93 47.32
C ASP A 132 14.43 -13.43 47.37
N GLU A 133 15.27 -14.20 48.08
CA GLU A 133 15.05 -15.64 48.20
C GLU A 133 13.86 -15.98 49.09
N SER A 134 13.46 -15.09 50.02
CA SER A 134 12.40 -15.40 50.99
C SER A 134 11.03 -15.49 50.34
N GLN A 135 10.79 -14.71 49.27
CA GLN A 135 9.50 -14.64 48.54
C GLN A 135 9.26 -15.88 47.65
N ILE A 136 9.28 -17.07 48.25
CA ILE A 136 9.20 -18.34 47.51
C ILE A 136 7.76 -18.68 47.10
N GLY A 137 6.75 -18.20 47.83
CA GLY A 137 5.34 -18.48 47.53
C GLY A 137 4.93 -18.02 46.13
N SER A 138 5.20 -16.76 45.79
CA SER A 138 4.90 -16.18 44.47
C SER A 138 5.67 -16.87 43.34
N ARG A 139 6.94 -17.23 43.59
CA ARG A 139 7.79 -17.97 42.66
C ARG A 139 7.24 -19.36 42.34
N ILE A 140 6.76 -20.09 43.35
CA ILE A 140 6.11 -21.39 43.15
C ILE A 140 4.84 -21.23 42.32
N ALA A 141 4.04 -20.18 42.55
CA ALA A 141 2.85 -19.92 41.76
C ALA A 141 3.17 -19.70 40.27
N ARG A 142 4.22 -18.91 39.95
CA ARG A 142 4.73 -18.75 38.57
C ARG A 142 5.22 -20.07 37.97
N LEU A 143 6.01 -20.84 38.72
CA LEU A 143 6.57 -22.11 38.26
C LEU A 143 5.49 -23.17 38.02
N ARG A 144 4.40 -23.19 38.80
CA ARG A 144 3.24 -24.05 38.56
C ARG A 144 2.51 -23.69 37.26
N HIS A 145 2.31 -22.39 37.00
CA HIS A 145 1.74 -21.93 35.72
C HIS A 145 2.66 -22.30 34.55
N ALA A 146 3.97 -22.05 34.70
CA ALA A 146 4.97 -22.40 33.69
C ALA A 146 4.98 -23.91 33.40
N ASP A 147 4.89 -24.77 34.42
CA ASP A 147 4.88 -26.23 34.26
C ASP A 147 3.66 -26.71 33.48
N LEU A 148 2.48 -26.15 33.81
CA LEU A 148 1.24 -26.42 33.08
C LEU A 148 1.37 -26.04 31.60
N LYS A 149 1.87 -24.83 31.32
CA LYS A 149 2.02 -24.33 29.94
C LYS A 149 3.11 -25.06 29.16
N ALA A 150 4.21 -25.44 29.80
CA ALA A 150 5.27 -26.24 29.18
C ALA A 150 4.78 -27.64 28.79
N LYS A 151 3.98 -28.29 29.63
CA LYS A 151 3.37 -29.60 29.34
C LYS A 151 2.33 -29.52 28.22
N GLU A 152 1.53 -28.44 28.17
CA GLU A 152 0.64 -28.16 27.04
C GLU A 152 1.44 -27.95 25.74
N CYS A 153 2.53 -27.18 25.81
CA CYS A 153 3.42 -26.94 24.67
C CYS A 153 4.01 -28.25 24.13
N GLU A 154 4.51 -29.13 25.00
CA GLU A 154 5.13 -30.40 24.62
C GLU A 154 4.15 -31.32 23.86
N LYS A 155 2.86 -31.30 24.21
CA LYS A 155 1.83 -32.09 23.50
C LYS A 155 1.61 -31.58 22.07
N ILE A 156 1.52 -30.26 21.89
CA ILE A 156 1.23 -29.64 20.58
C ILE A 156 2.48 -29.64 19.68
N ALA A 157 3.66 -29.41 20.25
CA ALA A 157 4.91 -29.25 19.53
C ALA A 157 5.32 -30.49 18.73
N LYS A 158 4.90 -31.70 19.16
CA LYS A 158 5.09 -32.97 18.43
C LYS A 158 4.51 -32.93 17.01
N ASN A 159 3.43 -32.17 16.81
CA ASN A 159 2.73 -32.04 15.54
C ASN A 159 3.10 -30.74 14.79
N ALA A 160 4.16 -30.04 15.22
CA ALA A 160 4.65 -28.81 14.60
C ALA A 160 5.95 -29.07 13.82
N ASN A 161 7.07 -29.22 14.51
CA ASN A 161 8.36 -29.61 13.92
C ASN A 161 9.32 -30.15 15.00
N LYS A 162 10.39 -30.83 14.56
CA LYS A 162 11.37 -31.47 15.47
C LYS A 162 12.06 -30.48 16.41
N PHE A 163 12.44 -29.30 15.91
CA PHE A 163 13.17 -28.31 16.71
C PHE A 163 12.35 -27.77 17.88
N ILE A 164 11.09 -27.40 17.64
CA ILE A 164 10.21 -26.91 18.71
C ILE A 164 9.77 -28.04 19.65
N ALA A 165 9.62 -29.27 19.14
CA ALA A 165 9.35 -30.44 19.97
C ALA A 165 10.49 -30.67 20.97
N GLU A 166 11.74 -30.64 20.52
CA GLU A 166 12.91 -30.80 21.39
C GLU A 166 13.05 -29.64 22.38
N ALA A 167 12.92 -28.39 21.92
CA ALA A 167 12.99 -27.21 22.79
C ALA A 167 11.89 -27.24 23.87
N SER A 168 10.65 -27.60 23.51
CA SER A 168 9.54 -27.68 24.46
C SER A 168 9.75 -28.78 25.52
N LYS A 169 10.32 -29.92 25.13
CA LYS A 169 10.67 -31.00 26.06
C LYS A 169 11.77 -30.54 27.04
N ASN A 170 12.79 -29.86 26.54
CA ASN A 170 13.87 -29.33 27.39
C ASN A 170 13.35 -28.27 28.37
N LEU A 171 12.44 -27.39 27.93
CA LEU A 171 11.80 -26.40 28.80
C LEU A 171 10.94 -27.09 29.87
N SER A 172 10.10 -28.07 29.48
CA SER A 172 9.27 -28.87 30.39
C SER A 172 10.10 -29.51 31.50
N GLN A 173 11.23 -30.13 31.16
CA GLN A 173 12.15 -30.72 32.14
C GLN A 173 12.79 -29.69 33.07
N GLN A 174 13.25 -28.55 32.53
CA GLN A 174 13.87 -27.48 33.32
C GLN A 174 12.87 -26.87 34.32
N VAL A 175 11.66 -26.57 33.87
CA VAL A 175 10.60 -26.01 34.71
C VAL A 175 10.22 -27.00 35.81
N ALA A 176 10.02 -28.28 35.48
CA ALA A 176 9.68 -29.31 36.46
C ALA A 176 10.78 -29.48 37.54
N ALA A 177 12.05 -29.47 37.13
CA ALA A 177 13.18 -29.54 38.07
C ALA A 177 13.21 -28.33 39.03
N LYS A 178 13.05 -27.11 38.49
CA LYS A 178 13.01 -25.87 39.29
C LYS A 178 11.80 -25.84 40.23
N LEU A 179 10.64 -26.26 39.76
CA LEU A 179 9.42 -26.35 40.56
C LEU A 179 9.59 -27.34 41.71
N THR A 180 10.11 -28.53 41.43
CA THR A 180 10.33 -29.58 42.45
C THR A 180 11.27 -29.08 43.55
N LYS A 181 12.35 -28.39 43.16
CA LYS A 181 13.28 -27.77 44.11
C LYS A 181 12.59 -26.69 44.95
N ALA A 182 11.89 -25.74 44.32
CA ALA A 182 11.23 -24.65 45.03
C ALA A 182 10.15 -25.14 46.00
N VAL A 183 9.36 -26.15 45.60
CA VAL A 183 8.36 -26.76 46.48
C VAL A 183 9.01 -27.43 47.68
N LYS A 184 10.07 -28.22 47.46
CA LYS A 184 10.81 -28.87 48.55
C LYS A 184 11.42 -27.85 49.51
N ASP A 185 12.04 -26.80 49.00
CA ASP A 185 12.63 -25.74 49.81
C ASP A 185 11.54 -25.01 50.63
N ASN A 186 10.36 -24.78 50.05
CA ASN A 186 9.24 -24.18 50.77
C ASN A 186 8.66 -25.10 51.85
N GLU A 187 8.56 -26.41 51.59
CA GLU A 187 8.06 -27.38 52.57
C GLU A 187 9.01 -27.63 53.74
N THR A 188 10.31 -27.29 53.59
CA THR A 188 11.34 -27.58 54.59
C THR A 188 11.94 -26.35 55.26
N VAL A 189 12.00 -25.20 54.58
CA VAL A 189 12.71 -24.01 55.07
C VAL A 189 11.76 -22.83 55.25
N TYR A 190 11.00 -22.46 54.22
CA TYR A 190 10.29 -21.17 54.19
C TYR A 190 8.86 -21.24 54.72
N LEU A 191 8.15 -22.35 54.48
CA LEU A 191 6.78 -22.61 54.89
C LEU A 191 5.79 -21.50 54.50
N GLU A 192 6.02 -20.84 53.36
CA GLU A 192 5.14 -19.79 52.86
C GLU A 192 3.89 -20.36 52.20
N ARG A 193 2.78 -19.64 52.35
CA ARG A 193 1.54 -19.93 51.62
C ARG A 193 1.73 -19.53 50.15
N VAL A 194 1.55 -20.49 49.25
CA VAL A 194 1.56 -20.24 47.81
C VAL A 194 0.25 -19.53 47.40
N PRO A 195 0.30 -18.30 46.84
CA PRO A 195 -0.88 -17.61 46.35
C PRO A 195 -1.40 -18.22 45.04
N PRO A 196 -2.66 -17.96 44.66
CA PRO A 196 -3.16 -18.18 43.31
C PRO A 196 -2.35 -17.40 42.28
N TYR A 197 -2.21 -17.93 41.06
CA TYR A 197 -1.41 -17.30 40.01
C TYR A 197 -1.95 -15.91 39.61
N GLU A 198 -3.28 -15.73 39.67
CA GLU A 198 -3.96 -14.48 39.35
C GLU A 198 -3.60 -13.32 40.30
N GLN A 199 -3.11 -13.65 41.50
CA GLN A 199 -2.65 -12.67 42.49
C GLN A 199 -1.17 -12.32 42.34
N VAL A 200 -0.45 -13.02 41.46
CA VAL A 200 0.96 -12.76 41.18
C VAL A 200 1.09 -11.59 40.22
N ALA A 201 2.07 -10.71 40.45
CA ALA A 201 2.31 -9.54 39.61
C ALA A 201 2.56 -9.94 38.14
N ALA A 202 1.91 -9.23 37.21
CA ALA A 202 2.10 -9.44 35.78
C ALA A 202 3.53 -9.08 35.34
N ILE A 203 4.05 -9.81 34.35
CA ILE A 203 5.33 -9.50 33.71
C ILE A 203 5.12 -8.33 32.77
N SER A 204 5.86 -7.23 32.95
CA SER A 204 5.87 -6.11 32.01
C SER A 204 6.48 -6.51 30.66
N GLU A 205 5.87 -6.14 29.55
CA GLU A 205 6.41 -6.36 28.21
C GLU A 205 7.48 -5.33 27.80
N ALA A 206 8.36 -5.71 26.88
CA ALA A 206 9.37 -4.82 26.31
C ALA A 206 9.49 -5.05 24.79
N ALA A 207 8.84 -4.19 24.00
CA ALA A 207 8.93 -4.19 22.55
C ALA A 207 10.19 -3.47 22.06
N MET A 208 11.04 -4.20 21.33
CA MET A 208 12.31 -3.71 20.79
C MET A 208 12.32 -3.66 19.26
N VAL A 209 11.20 -4.00 18.63
CA VAL A 209 11.07 -4.13 17.18
C VAL A 209 9.88 -3.33 16.68
N LYS A 210 9.99 -2.84 15.45
CA LYS A 210 8.93 -2.11 14.78
C LYS A 210 8.91 -2.46 13.30
N SER A 211 7.77 -2.20 12.66
CA SER A 211 7.65 -2.32 11.21
C SER A 211 8.49 -1.24 10.55
N VAL A 212 9.39 -1.62 9.64
CA VAL A 212 10.28 -0.69 8.92
C VAL A 212 10.13 -0.92 7.44
N GLN A 213 9.61 0.06 6.70
CA GLN A 213 9.53 -0.05 5.25
C GLN A 213 10.95 -0.18 4.65
N PRO A 214 11.18 -1.11 3.71
CA PRO A 214 12.47 -1.24 3.07
C PRO A 214 12.86 0.06 2.38
N GLN A 215 14.09 0.51 2.63
CA GLN A 215 14.65 1.62 1.88
C GLN A 215 14.83 1.20 0.41
N ASN A 216 14.50 2.10 -0.51
CA ASN A 216 14.75 1.95 -1.96
C ASN A 216 13.78 1.04 -2.75
N LEU A 217 12.55 0.76 -2.27
CA LEU A 217 11.52 0.08 -3.10
C LEU A 217 11.32 0.73 -4.47
N ASN A 218 11.43 2.06 -4.55
CA ASN A 218 11.21 2.86 -5.77
C ASN A 218 12.51 3.24 -6.51
N LYS A 219 13.69 2.74 -6.11
CA LYS A 219 14.92 3.06 -6.85
C LYS A 219 15.07 2.10 -8.02
N THR A 220 14.28 2.32 -9.06
CA THR A 220 14.67 1.89 -10.40
C THR A 220 15.80 2.82 -10.82
N SER A 221 17.00 2.28 -11.04
CA SER A 221 18.20 3.08 -11.34
C SER A 221 18.15 3.78 -12.70
N VAL A 222 17.10 3.54 -13.49
CA VAL A 222 16.87 4.09 -14.82
C VAL A 222 15.37 4.38 -14.94
N GLU A 223 15.00 5.62 -15.22
CA GLU A 223 13.63 5.98 -15.57
C GLU A 223 13.34 5.54 -17.00
N VAL A 224 12.78 4.34 -17.17
CA VAL A 224 12.55 3.71 -18.49
C VAL A 224 11.53 4.49 -19.34
N PHE A 225 10.73 5.36 -18.72
CA PHE A 225 9.59 6.04 -19.36
C PHE A 225 9.67 7.56 -19.27
N GLU A 226 10.86 8.15 -19.16
CA GLU A 226 11.03 9.62 -19.09
C GLU A 226 10.37 10.35 -20.29
N GLY A 227 10.40 9.75 -21.49
CA GLY A 227 9.72 10.28 -22.68
C GLY A 227 8.22 9.97 -22.79
N LEU A 228 7.65 9.19 -21.86
CA LEU A 228 6.24 8.81 -21.93
C LEU A 228 5.38 9.90 -21.31
N VAL A 229 4.57 10.55 -22.15
CA VAL A 229 3.61 11.55 -21.68
C VAL A 229 2.44 10.85 -20.97
N PRO A 230 2.10 11.26 -19.73
CA PRO A 230 0.95 10.70 -19.02
C PRO A 230 -0.36 10.94 -19.78
N ASP A 231 -1.23 9.93 -19.79
CA ASP A 231 -2.55 9.98 -20.44
C ASP A 231 -3.42 11.15 -19.93
N SER A 232 -3.30 11.50 -18.65
CA SER A 232 -3.96 12.68 -18.08
C SER A 232 -3.55 13.98 -18.78
N SER A 233 -2.27 14.14 -19.08
CA SER A 233 -1.75 15.32 -19.78
C SER A 233 -2.19 15.33 -21.24
N ALA A 234 -2.14 14.17 -21.91
CA ALA A 234 -2.62 14.02 -23.28
C ALA A 234 -4.12 14.36 -23.41
N LYS A 235 -4.95 13.89 -22.48
CA LYS A 235 -6.39 14.21 -22.41
C LYS A 235 -6.64 15.70 -22.20
N VAL A 236 -5.85 16.36 -21.33
CA VAL A 236 -5.95 17.80 -21.11
C VAL A 236 -5.59 18.58 -22.38
N VAL A 237 -4.53 18.16 -23.09
CA VAL A 237 -4.14 18.79 -24.36
C VAL A 237 -5.23 18.60 -25.42
N SER A 238 -5.79 17.39 -25.57
CA SER A 238 -6.89 17.13 -26.51
C SER A 238 -8.10 18.01 -26.22
N LYS A 239 -8.51 18.11 -24.95
CA LYS A 239 -9.60 18.99 -24.53
C LYS A 239 -9.29 20.46 -24.79
N TYR A 240 -8.06 20.89 -24.57
CA TYR A 240 -7.63 22.26 -24.86
C TYR A 240 -7.69 22.56 -26.36
N THR A 241 -7.22 21.65 -27.22
CA THR A 241 -7.30 21.81 -28.68
C THR A 241 -8.75 21.91 -29.17
N GLU A 242 -9.66 21.09 -28.62
CA GLU A 242 -11.10 21.19 -28.93
C GLU A 242 -11.67 22.56 -28.55
N LEU A 243 -11.35 23.06 -27.36
CA LEU A 243 -11.80 24.39 -26.90
C LEU A 243 -11.26 25.53 -27.79
N VAL A 244 -10.00 25.43 -28.22
CA VAL A 244 -9.39 26.40 -29.13
C VAL A 244 -10.07 26.37 -30.50
N ASP A 245 -10.32 25.18 -31.04
CA ASP A 245 -11.01 25.02 -32.32
C ASP A 245 -12.43 25.57 -32.28
N ASP A 246 -13.16 25.31 -31.20
CA ASP A 246 -14.51 25.84 -31.00
C ASP A 246 -14.52 27.36 -30.85
N LEU A 247 -13.54 27.93 -30.15
CA LEU A 247 -13.36 29.38 -30.05
C LEU A 247 -13.08 29.99 -31.42
N ILE A 248 -12.13 29.44 -32.18
CA ILE A 248 -11.79 29.91 -33.53
C ILE A 248 -13.01 29.81 -34.46
N LYS A 249 -13.74 28.69 -34.45
CA LYS A 249 -14.98 28.53 -35.23
C LYS A 249 -16.06 29.51 -34.79
N GLY A 250 -16.15 29.81 -33.49
CA GLY A 250 -17.07 30.80 -32.94
C GLY A 250 -16.77 32.21 -33.44
N GLU A 251 -15.52 32.66 -33.32
CA GLU A 251 -15.10 33.98 -33.77
C GLU A 251 -15.17 34.13 -35.30
N LYS A 252 -14.81 33.10 -36.07
CA LYS A 252 -15.01 33.08 -37.53
C LYS A 252 -16.48 33.24 -37.91
N ARG A 253 -17.40 32.57 -37.23
CA ARG A 253 -18.85 32.70 -37.47
C ARG A 253 -19.36 34.11 -37.14
N LYS A 254 -18.89 34.72 -36.04
CA LYS A 254 -19.23 36.11 -35.69
C LYS A 254 -18.72 37.09 -36.74
N LEU A 255 -17.47 36.93 -37.20
CA LEU A 255 -16.89 37.78 -38.24
C LEU A 255 -17.64 37.66 -39.56
N ALA A 256 -17.96 36.43 -39.98
CA ALA A 256 -18.74 36.19 -41.19
C ALA A 256 -20.12 36.89 -41.11
N LYS A 257 -20.83 36.71 -39.99
CA LYS A 257 -22.12 37.36 -39.76
C LYS A 257 -22.02 38.88 -39.80
N ALA A 258 -21.03 39.47 -39.12
CA ALA A 258 -20.82 40.91 -39.14
C ALA A 258 -20.46 41.44 -40.55
N THR A 259 -19.68 40.66 -41.31
CA THR A 259 -19.33 40.99 -42.71
C THR A 259 -20.56 40.96 -43.61
N ASP A 260 -21.40 39.93 -43.47
CA ASP A 260 -22.63 39.81 -44.25
C ASP A 260 -23.64 40.91 -43.88
N GLU A 261 -23.78 41.25 -42.60
CA GLU A 261 -24.58 42.39 -42.13
C GLU A 261 -24.06 43.72 -42.67
N ALA A 262 -22.74 43.95 -42.64
CA ALA A 262 -22.13 45.15 -43.21
C ALA A 262 -22.35 45.24 -44.72
N ARG A 263 -22.18 44.13 -45.45
CA ARG A 263 -22.47 44.05 -46.89
C ARG A 263 -23.94 44.30 -47.20
N ALA A 264 -24.85 43.77 -46.40
CA ALA A 264 -26.29 44.00 -46.54
C ALA A 264 -26.65 45.47 -46.32
N LYS A 265 -26.10 46.11 -45.27
CA LYS A 265 -26.29 47.55 -45.03
C LYS A 265 -25.68 48.43 -46.12
N LEU A 266 -24.47 48.12 -46.59
CA LEU A 266 -23.86 48.85 -47.70
C LEU A 266 -24.72 48.73 -48.97
N LYS A 267 -25.27 47.55 -49.25
CA LYS A 267 -26.19 47.33 -50.36
C LYS A 267 -27.51 48.10 -50.20
N GLU A 268 -28.09 48.13 -48.99
CA GLU A 268 -29.30 48.91 -48.67
C GLU A 268 -29.08 50.41 -48.89
N LEU A 269 -27.88 50.89 -48.56
CA LEU A 269 -27.47 52.28 -48.78
C LEU A 269 -26.97 52.55 -50.21
N GLU A 270 -27.02 51.57 -51.12
CA GLU A 270 -26.46 51.65 -52.47
C GLU A 270 -25.00 52.14 -52.51
N LEU A 271 -24.24 51.84 -51.45
CA LEU A 271 -22.83 52.16 -51.32
C LEU A 271 -21.98 50.95 -51.73
N PRO A 272 -20.91 51.17 -52.50
CA PRO A 272 -20.30 52.46 -52.84
C PRO A 272 -20.81 53.10 -54.14
N ASP A 273 -21.82 52.52 -54.79
CA ASP A 273 -22.28 52.93 -56.12
C ASP A 273 -22.75 54.40 -56.16
N LEU A 274 -23.44 54.88 -55.11
CA LEU A 274 -23.83 56.29 -54.99
C LEU A 274 -22.62 57.24 -54.88
N LEU A 275 -21.59 56.87 -54.12
CA LEU A 275 -20.38 57.70 -54.01
C LEU A 275 -19.62 57.75 -55.34
N LEU A 276 -19.52 56.63 -56.05
CA LEU A 276 -18.92 56.54 -57.38
C LEU A 276 -19.76 57.23 -58.47
N ALA A 277 -21.06 57.43 -58.23
CA ALA A 277 -21.92 58.24 -59.09
C ALA A 277 -21.77 59.74 -58.82
N MET A 278 -21.45 60.12 -57.58
CA MET A 278 -21.26 61.51 -57.16
C MET A 278 -19.83 62.05 -57.36
N GLU A 279 -18.84 61.18 -57.55
CA GLU A 279 -17.47 61.58 -57.85
C GLU A 279 -17.42 62.38 -59.18
N PRO A 280 -16.86 63.60 -59.24
CA PRO A 280 -16.85 64.43 -60.44
C PRO A 280 -16.08 63.74 -61.57
N ARG A 281 -16.81 63.14 -62.52
CA ARG A 281 -16.26 62.46 -63.70
C ARG A 281 -15.80 63.48 -64.75
N GLU A 282 -14.66 64.13 -64.53
CA GLU A 282 -13.97 64.82 -65.61
C GLU A 282 -13.34 63.79 -66.56
N GLY A 283 -14.08 63.48 -67.64
CA GLY A 283 -13.55 62.95 -68.88
C GLY A 283 -13.14 61.47 -68.91
N ARG A 284 -14.10 60.55 -69.13
CA ARG A 284 -13.84 59.29 -69.85
C ARG A 284 -15.00 58.90 -70.76
N LEU A 285 -14.63 58.39 -71.94
CA LEU A 285 -15.47 57.93 -73.05
C LEU A 285 -16.39 56.75 -72.67
N LEU A 286 -17.41 56.54 -73.49
CA LEU A 286 -18.46 55.50 -73.49
C LEU A 286 -18.01 54.01 -73.40
N GLU A 287 -16.76 53.71 -73.04
CA GLU A 287 -16.25 52.34 -72.82
C GLU A 287 -16.28 51.87 -71.36
N THR A 288 -16.76 52.69 -70.41
CA THR A 288 -16.78 52.33 -68.98
C THR A 288 -18.19 52.46 -68.38
N ILE A 289 -19.12 51.64 -68.87
CA ILE A 289 -20.49 51.52 -68.30
C ILE A 289 -20.46 50.79 -66.95
N LEU A 290 -19.41 50.00 -66.67
CA LEU A 290 -19.26 49.21 -65.46
C LEU A 290 -18.30 49.91 -64.49
N ALA A 291 -18.74 50.13 -63.25
CA ALA A 291 -17.87 50.63 -62.18
C ALA A 291 -16.61 49.76 -62.04
N GLU A 292 -15.46 50.37 -61.76
CA GLU A 292 -14.15 49.68 -61.72
C GLU A 292 -14.15 48.51 -60.72
N GLN A 293 -14.87 48.66 -59.60
CA GLN A 293 -15.11 47.58 -58.64
C GLN A 293 -15.94 46.41 -59.19
N LEU A 294 -16.90 46.66 -60.09
CA LEU A 294 -17.65 45.59 -60.74
C LEU A 294 -16.75 44.84 -61.72
N ARG A 295 -15.84 45.55 -62.39
CA ARG A 295 -14.85 44.96 -63.29
C ARG A 295 -13.84 44.11 -62.51
N GLU A 296 -13.38 44.56 -61.36
CA GLU A 296 -12.54 43.77 -60.46
C GLU A 296 -13.26 42.52 -59.96
N LYS A 297 -14.52 42.63 -59.48
CA LYS A 297 -15.30 41.46 -59.06
C LYS A 297 -15.54 40.46 -60.19
N ILE A 298 -15.79 40.93 -61.41
CA ILE A 298 -15.93 40.06 -62.60
C ILE A 298 -14.60 39.39 -62.92
N ALA A 299 -13.48 40.12 -62.83
CA ALA A 299 -12.14 39.56 -63.05
C ALA A 299 -11.79 38.52 -61.97
N GLU A 300 -12.14 38.77 -60.72
CA GLU A 300 -11.97 37.85 -59.59
C GLU A 300 -12.79 36.57 -59.83
N VAL A 301 -14.08 36.68 -60.15
CA VAL A 301 -14.95 35.51 -60.48
C VAL A 301 -14.40 34.74 -61.67
N ASN A 302 -13.90 35.41 -62.71
CA ASN A 302 -13.28 34.76 -63.86
C ASN A 302 -11.94 34.10 -63.51
N SER A 303 -11.17 34.65 -62.56
CA SER A 303 -9.92 34.03 -62.09
C SER A 303 -10.16 32.70 -61.37
N TYR A 304 -11.32 32.56 -60.71
CA TYR A 304 -11.79 31.29 -60.15
C TYR A 304 -12.44 30.36 -61.19
N GLY A 305 -12.26 30.61 -62.49
CA GLY A 305 -12.79 29.78 -63.58
C GLY A 305 -14.21 30.15 -64.04
N GLY A 306 -14.79 31.21 -63.49
CA GLY A 306 -16.07 31.77 -63.90
C GLY A 306 -17.25 30.81 -63.70
N VAL A 307 -18.33 31.06 -64.45
CA VAL A 307 -19.58 30.29 -64.33
C VAL A 307 -19.39 28.80 -64.64
N LYS A 308 -18.44 28.47 -65.52
CA LYS A 308 -18.15 27.08 -65.91
C LYS A 308 -17.65 26.25 -64.72
N HIS A 309 -16.78 26.82 -63.90
CA HIS A 309 -16.26 26.15 -62.71
C HIS A 309 -17.36 25.86 -61.68
N CYS A 310 -18.36 26.74 -61.55
CA CYS A 310 -19.53 26.48 -60.69
C CYS A 310 -20.37 25.29 -61.19
N TYR A 311 -20.55 25.14 -62.51
CA TYR A 311 -21.26 23.99 -63.09
C TYR A 311 -20.47 22.68 -62.92
N GLU A 312 -19.16 22.72 -63.08
CA GLU A 312 -18.27 21.58 -62.84
C GLU A 312 -18.34 21.11 -61.38
N LEU A 313 -18.23 22.03 -60.41
CA LEU A 313 -18.38 21.70 -58.98
C LEU A 313 -19.77 21.13 -58.65
N ALA A 314 -20.83 21.68 -59.25
CA ALA A 314 -22.19 21.20 -59.03
C ALA A 314 -22.37 19.76 -59.56
N GLN A 315 -21.72 19.42 -60.66
CA GLN A 315 -21.73 18.09 -61.26
C GLN A 315 -20.90 17.10 -60.42
N GLU A 316 -19.74 17.51 -59.91
CA GLU A 316 -18.92 16.70 -58.98
C GLU A 316 -19.65 16.42 -57.67
N LEU A 317 -20.34 17.41 -57.09
CA LEU A 317 -21.16 17.22 -55.88
C LEU A 317 -22.34 16.26 -56.11
N GLN A 318 -22.99 16.30 -57.29
CA GLN A 318 -24.00 15.31 -57.66
C GLN A 318 -23.40 13.91 -57.84
N GLY A 319 -22.20 13.82 -58.42
CA GLY A 319 -21.47 12.56 -58.55
C GLY A 319 -21.14 11.94 -57.19
N LEU A 320 -20.61 12.73 -56.25
CA LEU A 320 -20.25 12.29 -54.90
C LEU A 320 -21.48 11.84 -54.09
N ARG A 321 -22.64 12.50 -54.28
CA ARG A 321 -23.89 12.12 -53.61
C ARG A 321 -24.47 10.79 -54.10
N ASN A 322 -24.10 10.33 -55.29
CA ASN A 322 -24.55 9.06 -55.86
C ASN A 322 -23.62 7.87 -55.54
N VAL A 323 -22.53 8.12 -54.82
CA VAL A 323 -21.50 7.10 -54.46
C VAL A 323 -21.47 6.81 -52.95
N GLY A 324 -22.37 7.42 -52.16
CA GLY A 324 -22.64 7.07 -50.76
C GLY A 324 -24.02 6.44 -50.60
#